data_AF-A0A2K3M5R2-F1
#
_entry.id   AF-A0A2K3M5R2-F1
#
_cell.length_a   1.000
_cell.length_b   1.000
_cell.length_c   1.000
_cell.angle_alpha   90.00
_cell.angle_beta   90.00
_cell.angle_gamma   90.00
#
_symmetry.space_group_name_H-M   'P 1'
#
loop_
_entity.id
_entity.type
_entity.pdbx_description
1 polymer ?
#
loop_
_entity_poly.entity_id
_entity_poly.type
_entity_poly.pdbx_seq_one_letter_code
_entity_poly.pdbx_strand_id
1 'polypeptide(L)'
;ALPIFLDSLVTAWGAILISVTLILLFGEIIPQSVCSRYGLAIGASVTPFVRVLVWICYPVAFPISKLLDYLLGHRHEALFRRAELKTLVDLHGNEAGKGGELTHDETTIIAGALELSEKTAGDAMTPISETFAIDINSKLDRGLMSEILEKGHSRVPVYYEQPTNIIGLILVL
;
A
#
# COMPACT_ATOMS: atom_id res chain seq x y z
N ALA A 1 -5.77 -14.44 55.87
CA ALA A 1 -4.63 -14.21 56.76
C ALA A 1 -3.56 -13.29 56.16
N LEU A 2 -3.31 -13.32 54.84
CA LEU A 2 -2.39 -12.39 54.15
C LEU A 2 -2.74 -10.88 54.23
N PRO A 3 -4.02 -10.44 54.28
CA PRO A 3 -4.35 -9.01 54.28
C PRO A 3 -3.96 -8.28 55.57
N ILE A 4 -4.01 -8.97 56.72
CA ILE A 4 -3.78 -8.37 58.04
C ILE A 4 -2.28 -8.16 58.31
N PHE A 5 -1.42 -9.00 57.75
CA PHE A 5 0.04 -8.84 57.84
C PHE A 5 0.59 -7.75 56.91
N LEU A 6 -0.09 -7.46 55.81
CA LEU A 6 0.26 -6.38 54.88
C LEU A 6 -0.14 -4.99 55.40
N ASP A 7 -1.19 -4.91 56.22
CA ASP A 7 -1.67 -3.68 56.86
C ASP A 7 -0.70 -3.14 57.94
N SER A 8 0.11 -4.03 58.54
CA SER A 8 1.12 -3.68 59.55
C SER A 8 2.46 -3.19 58.96
N LEU A 9 2.73 -3.47 57.68
CA LEU A 9 4.02 -3.18 57.02
C LEU A 9 3.92 -2.12 55.93
N VAL A 10 2.71 -1.85 55.43
CA VAL A 10 2.45 -0.90 54.35
C VAL A 10 1.22 -0.06 54.72
N THR A 11 1.40 1.26 54.88
CA THR A 11 0.30 2.23 55.06
C THR A 11 -0.81 1.91 54.04
N ALA A 12 -2.09 1.86 54.44
CA ALA A 12 -3.22 1.41 53.60
C ALA A 12 -3.18 1.86 52.12
N TRP A 13 -2.70 3.08 51.86
CA TRP A 13 -2.44 3.62 50.53
C TRP A 13 -1.43 2.81 49.68
N GLY A 14 -0.34 2.33 50.27
CA GLY A 14 0.65 1.48 49.59
C GLY A 14 0.11 0.10 49.26
N ALA A 15 -0.76 -0.49 50.10
CA ALA A 15 -1.40 -1.77 49.79
C ALA A 15 -2.34 -1.64 48.57
N ILE A 16 -3.09 -0.53 48.49
CA ILE A 16 -3.95 -0.20 47.35
C ILE A 16 -3.09 0.00 46.08
N LEU A 17 -2.03 0.81 46.16
CA LEU A 17 -1.15 1.07 45.02
C LEU A 17 -0.49 -0.21 44.49
N ILE A 18 0.00 -1.07 45.39
CA ILE A 18 0.61 -2.35 45.03
C ILE A 18 -0.44 -3.26 44.37
N SER A 19 -1.62 -3.40 44.98
CA SER A 19 -2.70 -4.25 44.46
C SER A 19 -3.14 -3.81 43.06
N VAL A 20 -3.40 -2.51 42.87
CA VAL A 20 -3.82 -1.95 41.57
C VAL A 20 -2.72 -2.14 40.53
N THR A 21 -1.47 -1.85 40.86
CA THR A 21 -0.34 -2.02 39.94
C THR A 21 -0.18 -3.49 39.52
N LEU A 22 -0.30 -4.43 40.47
CA LEU A 22 -0.19 -5.85 40.19
C LEU A 22 -1.33 -6.35 39.29
N ILE A 23 -2.57 -5.96 39.60
CA ILE A 23 -3.75 -6.37 38.84
C ILE A 23 -3.71 -5.80 37.42
N LEU A 24 -3.32 -4.54 37.26
CA LEU A 24 -3.17 -3.95 35.92
C LEU A 24 -2.04 -4.62 35.13
N LEU A 25 -0.88 -4.87 35.77
CA LEU A 25 0.26 -5.44 35.09
C LEU A 25 0.01 -6.90 34.65
N PHE A 26 -0.47 -7.75 35.56
CA PHE A 26 -0.72 -9.16 35.28
C PHE A 26 -2.07 -9.45 34.61
N GLY A 27 -3.09 -8.66 34.92
CA GLY A 27 -4.45 -8.87 34.43
C GLY A 27 -4.78 -8.16 33.12
N GLU A 28 -4.08 -7.08 32.78
CA GLU A 28 -4.39 -6.26 31.61
C GLU A 28 -3.18 -6.12 30.69
N ILE A 29 -2.07 -5.56 31.17
CA ILE A 29 -0.92 -5.19 30.32
C ILE A 29 -0.25 -6.41 29.70
N ILE A 30 0.09 -7.44 30.50
CA ILE A 30 0.70 -8.67 29.99
C ILE A 30 -0.22 -9.38 28.97
N PRO A 31 -1.48 -9.73 29.28
CA PRO A 31 -2.33 -10.40 28.31
C PRO A 31 -2.60 -9.54 27.07
N GLN A 32 -2.76 -8.23 27.21
CA GLN A 32 -2.94 -7.33 26.06
C GLN A 32 -1.71 -7.28 25.16
N SER A 33 -0.51 -7.21 25.73
CA SER A 33 0.74 -7.20 24.96
C SER A 33 0.99 -8.53 24.22
N VAL A 34 0.68 -9.67 24.86
CA VAL A 34 0.77 -11.00 24.25
C VAL A 34 -0.26 -11.15 23.13
N CYS A 35 -1.50 -10.72 23.34
CA CYS A 35 -2.55 -10.70 22.31
C CYS A 35 -2.19 -9.76 21.15
N SER A 36 -1.49 -8.66 21.39
CA SER A 36 -1.04 -7.78 20.30
C SER A 36 0.09 -8.40 19.47
N ARG A 37 0.98 -9.20 20.10
CA ARG A 37 2.14 -9.80 19.40
C ARG A 37 1.82 -11.14 18.72
N TYR A 38 0.99 -11.97 19.34
CA TYR A 38 0.57 -13.28 18.82
C TYR A 38 -0.92 -13.31 18.42
N GLY A 39 -1.50 -12.14 18.16
CA GLY A 39 -2.94 -11.99 17.90
C GLY A 39 -3.47 -12.87 16.79
N LEU A 40 -2.67 -13.15 15.76
CA LEU A 40 -3.06 -14.04 14.66
C LEU A 40 -3.16 -15.51 15.11
N ALA A 41 -2.21 -16.01 15.90
CA ALA A 41 -2.21 -17.39 16.40
C ALA A 41 -3.27 -17.63 17.48
N ILE A 42 -3.43 -16.66 18.39
CA ILE A 42 -4.47 -16.70 19.42
C ILE A 42 -5.85 -16.53 18.77
N GLY A 43 -6.00 -15.60 17.83
CA GLY A 43 -7.20 -15.39 17.05
C GLY A 43 -7.62 -16.64 16.26
N ALA A 44 -6.67 -17.33 15.62
CA ALA A 44 -6.94 -18.59 14.94
C ALA A 44 -7.47 -19.66 15.91
N SER A 45 -6.91 -19.76 17.12
CA SER A 45 -7.32 -20.73 18.13
C SER A 45 -8.72 -20.43 18.72
N VAL A 46 -9.08 -19.15 18.86
CA VAL A 46 -10.36 -18.70 19.44
C VAL A 46 -11.45 -18.53 18.38
N THR A 47 -11.11 -18.67 17.10
CA THR A 47 -12.04 -18.61 15.95
C THR A 47 -13.34 -19.41 16.13
N PRO A 48 -13.35 -20.68 16.59
CA PRO A 48 -14.60 -21.43 16.75
C PRO A 48 -15.55 -20.80 17.79
N PHE A 49 -15.02 -20.22 18.87
CA PHE A 49 -15.83 -19.53 19.89
C PHE A 49 -16.43 -18.24 19.34
N VAL A 50 -15.62 -17.43 18.65
CA VAL A 50 -16.08 -16.19 18.01
C VAL A 50 -17.17 -16.49 16.98
N ARG A 51 -17.05 -17.58 16.22
CA ARG A 51 -18.06 -17.97 15.23
C ARG A 51 -19.42 -18.28 15.86
N VAL A 52 -19.46 -18.90 17.04
CA VAL A 52 -20.71 -19.13 17.78
C VAL A 52 -21.32 -17.80 18.23
N LEU A 53 -20.49 -16.88 18.74
CA LEU A 53 -20.94 -15.56 19.17
C LEU A 53 -21.49 -14.75 18.00
N VAL A 54 -20.81 -14.78 16.85
CA VAL A 54 -21.30 -14.18 15.60
C VAL A 54 -22.65 -14.76 15.22
N TRP A 55 -22.85 -16.07 15.33
CA TRP A 55 -24.15 -16.70 15.00
C TRP A 55 -25.28 -16.22 15.92
N ILE A 56 -25.01 -16.02 17.21
CA ILE A 56 -25.98 -15.48 18.17
C ILE A 56 -26.27 -13.99 17.92
N CYS A 57 -25.24 -13.22 17.56
CA CYS A 57 -25.38 -11.78 17.29
C CYS A 57 -25.93 -11.49 15.88
N TYR A 58 -25.80 -12.42 14.94
CA TYR A 58 -26.26 -12.32 13.57
C TYR A 58 -27.73 -11.86 13.41
N PRO A 59 -28.72 -12.42 14.13
CA PRO A 59 -30.13 -11.99 14.00
C PRO A 59 -30.36 -10.50 14.31
N VAL A 60 -29.52 -9.90 15.15
CA VAL A 60 -29.61 -8.47 15.51
C VAL A 60 -28.72 -7.62 14.61
N ALA A 61 -27.51 -8.10 14.29
CA ALA A 61 -26.56 -7.39 13.45
C ALA A 61 -27.08 -7.24 12.01
N PHE A 62 -27.71 -8.27 11.45
CA PHE A 62 -28.21 -8.27 10.07
C PHE A 62 -29.18 -7.11 9.75
N PRO A 63 -30.26 -6.86 10.51
CA PRO A 63 -31.17 -5.74 10.22
C PRO A 63 -30.49 -4.37 10.42
N ILE A 64 -29.59 -4.24 11.39
CA ILE A 64 -28.83 -3.01 11.64
C ILE A 64 -27.91 -2.71 10.45
N SER A 65 -27.15 -3.70 9.99
CA SER A 65 -26.28 -3.56 8.80
C SER A 65 -27.11 -3.20 7.56
N LYS A 66 -28.22 -3.88 7.33
CA LYS A 66 -29.09 -3.61 6.17
C LYS A 66 -29.70 -2.20 6.19
N LEU A 67 -30.07 -1.71 7.38
CA LEU A 67 -30.55 -0.34 7.56
C LEU A 67 -29.43 0.68 7.31
N LEU A 68 -28.22 0.40 7.82
CA LEU A 68 -27.06 1.25 7.62
C LEU A 68 -26.65 1.32 6.15
N ASP A 69 -26.64 0.18 5.44
CA ASP A 69 -26.32 0.11 4.01
C ASP A 69 -27.36 0.82 3.14
N TYR A 70 -28.62 0.84 3.57
CA TYR A 70 -29.68 1.61 2.92
C TYR A 70 -29.52 3.13 3.14
N LEU A 71 -29.05 3.55 4.32
CA LEU A 71 -28.88 4.96 4.67
C LEU A 71 -27.56 5.57 4.16
N LEU A 72 -26.46 4.81 4.16
CA LEU A 72 -25.13 5.28 3.74
C LEU A 72 -24.78 4.93 2.29
N GLY A 73 -25.55 4.06 1.64
CA GLY A 73 -25.23 3.54 0.31
C GLY A 73 -24.20 2.41 0.37
N HIS A 74 -24.22 1.53 -0.63
CA HIS A 74 -23.44 0.29 -0.65
C HIS A 74 -21.93 0.58 -0.56
N ARG A 75 -21.33 0.27 0.59
CA ARG A 75 -19.88 0.15 0.69
C ARG A 75 -19.47 -1.13 -0.01
N HIS A 76 -18.71 -0.97 -1.10
CA HIS A 76 -18.16 -2.08 -1.87
C HIS A 76 -17.32 -2.98 -0.95
N GLU A 77 -17.62 -4.27 -0.97
CA GLU A 77 -16.93 -5.33 -0.24
C GLU A 77 -15.43 -5.34 -0.55
N ALA A 78 -14.60 -5.42 0.49
CA ALA A 78 -13.28 -6.08 0.66
C ALA A 78 -12.22 -6.05 -0.47
N LEU A 79 -12.45 -5.36 -1.59
CA LEU A 79 -11.47 -5.05 -2.60
C LEU A 79 -11.09 -3.61 -2.36
N PHE A 80 -10.00 -3.39 -1.62
CA PHE A 80 -9.41 -2.07 -1.48
C PHE A 80 -9.34 -1.43 -2.86
N ARG A 81 -10.00 -0.29 -3.02
CA ARG A 81 -9.96 0.42 -4.31
C ARG A 81 -8.50 0.81 -4.56
N ARG A 82 -8.06 0.87 -5.82
CA ARG A 82 -6.67 1.26 -6.17
C ARG A 82 -6.23 2.56 -5.46
N ALA A 83 -7.16 3.50 -5.30
CA ALA A 83 -6.96 4.73 -4.53
C ALA A 83 -6.69 4.48 -3.02
N GLU A 84 -7.43 3.58 -2.38
CA GLU A 84 -7.22 3.21 -0.97
C GLU A 84 -5.91 2.45 -0.78
N LEU A 85 -5.57 1.54 -1.72
CA LEU A 85 -4.27 0.86 -1.77
C LEU A 85 -3.12 1.86 -1.89
N LYS A 86 -3.24 2.87 -2.78
CA LYS A 86 -2.25 3.94 -2.91
C LYS A 86 -2.09 4.72 -1.60
N THR A 87 -3.20 5.10 -0.95
CA THR A 87 -3.15 5.77 0.36
C THR A 87 -2.51 4.89 1.43
N LEU A 88 -2.81 3.60 1.44
CA LEU A 88 -2.24 2.67 2.42
C LEU A 88 -0.72 2.52 2.21
N VAL A 89 -0.27 2.40 0.96
CA VAL A 89 1.17 2.34 0.61
C VAL A 89 1.87 3.65 0.97
N ASP A 90 1.24 4.80 0.72
CA ASP A 90 1.80 6.12 1.05
C ASP A 90 1.89 6.35 2.56
N LEU A 91 0.89 5.89 3.34
CA LEU A 91 0.93 5.92 4.80
C LEU A 91 2.10 5.08 5.35
N HIS A 92 2.28 3.85 4.84
CA HIS A 92 3.38 2.98 5.26
C HIS A 92 4.76 3.48 4.79
N GLY A 93 4.81 4.26 3.70
CA GLY A 93 6.03 4.90 3.20
C GLY A 93 6.43 6.17 3.95
N ASN A 94 5.46 6.99 4.36
CA ASN A 94 5.72 8.24 5.11
C ASN A 94 5.95 7.99 6.61
N GLU A 95 5.44 6.90 7.18
CA GLU A 95 5.71 6.48 8.56
C GLU A 95 7.01 5.66 8.69
N ALA A 96 8.05 6.02 7.92
CA ALA A 96 9.40 5.42 7.91
C ALA A 96 10.17 5.48 9.25
N GLY A 97 9.50 5.73 10.37
CA GLY A 97 10.07 5.70 11.72
C GLY A 97 9.21 5.02 12.80
N LYS A 98 8.02 4.49 12.47
CA LYS A 98 7.12 3.86 13.46
C LYS A 98 6.69 2.43 13.11
N GLY A 99 7.44 1.75 12.22
CA GLY A 99 7.23 0.34 11.90
C GLY A 99 6.82 0.04 10.45
N GLY A 100 6.86 1.03 9.56
CA GLY A 100 6.74 0.80 8.11
C GLY A 100 8.04 0.21 7.56
N GLU A 101 7.97 -1.02 7.07
CA GLU A 101 9.11 -1.81 6.56
C GLU A 101 9.50 -1.45 5.11
N LEU A 102 8.84 -0.47 4.50
CA LEU A 102 9.01 -0.10 3.09
C LEU A 102 9.88 1.15 2.93
N THR A 103 10.88 1.05 2.06
CA THR A 103 11.73 2.15 1.63
C THR A 103 10.98 3.07 0.65
N HIS A 104 11.48 4.30 0.47
CA HIS A 104 10.91 5.26 -0.47
C HIS A 104 10.92 4.76 -1.93
N ASP A 105 11.92 3.98 -2.30
CA ASP A 105 12.01 3.40 -3.64
C ASP A 105 10.93 2.32 -3.83
N GLU A 106 10.70 1.47 -2.83
CA GLU A 106 9.65 0.44 -2.86
C GLU A 106 8.25 1.06 -2.94
N THR A 107 7.99 2.12 -2.17
CA THR A 107 6.69 2.82 -2.25
C THR A 107 6.48 3.50 -3.59
N THR A 108 7.53 4.07 -4.17
CA THR A 108 7.49 4.67 -5.52
C THR A 108 7.22 3.62 -6.61
N ILE A 109 7.85 2.44 -6.51
CA ILE A 109 7.63 1.33 -7.45
C ILE A 109 6.20 0.81 -7.34
N ILE A 110 5.69 0.58 -6.13
CA ILE A 110 4.32 0.09 -5.90
C ILE A 110 3.29 1.12 -6.40
N ALA A 111 3.50 2.40 -6.07
CA ALA A 111 2.64 3.47 -6.56
C ALA A 111 2.65 3.55 -8.10
N GLY A 112 3.83 3.48 -8.72
CA GLY A 112 3.99 3.47 -10.17
C GLY A 112 3.30 2.26 -10.83
N ALA A 113 3.37 1.07 -10.22
CA ALA A 113 2.69 -0.13 -10.71
C ALA A 113 1.16 -0.01 -10.62
N LEU A 114 0.64 0.57 -9.55
CA LEU A 114 -0.79 0.86 -9.42
C LEU A 114 -1.25 1.86 -10.49
N GLU A 115 -0.47 2.91 -10.76
CA GLU A 115 -0.76 3.94 -11.77
C GLU A 115 -0.61 3.44 -13.21
N LEU A 116 0.31 2.52 -13.48
CA LEU A 116 0.53 1.97 -14.83
C LEU A 116 -0.72 1.32 -15.41
N SER A 117 -1.57 0.76 -14.56
CA SER A 117 -2.83 0.14 -14.97
C SER A 117 -3.88 1.11 -15.54
N GLU A 118 -3.76 2.40 -15.22
CA GLU A 118 -4.66 3.46 -15.69
C GLU A 118 -4.00 4.32 -16.78
N LYS A 119 -2.65 4.28 -16.89
CA LYS A 119 -1.92 4.99 -17.93
C LYS A 119 -2.20 4.40 -19.31
N THR A 120 -2.47 5.29 -20.25
CA THR A 120 -2.56 4.98 -21.67
C THR A 120 -1.22 5.22 -22.37
N ALA A 121 -1.04 4.69 -23.58
CA ALA A 121 0.13 4.99 -24.38
C ALA A 121 0.30 6.50 -24.62
N GLY A 122 -0.81 7.26 -24.67
CA GLY A 122 -0.80 8.72 -24.81
C GLY A 122 -0.09 9.43 -23.67
N ASP A 123 -0.19 8.90 -22.44
CA ASP A 123 0.38 9.52 -21.24
C ASP A 123 1.89 9.29 -21.11
N ALA A 124 2.46 8.39 -21.92
CA ALA A 124 3.87 8.00 -21.86
C ALA A 124 4.62 8.14 -23.20
N MET A 125 3.92 8.34 -24.32
CA MET A 125 4.55 8.48 -25.64
C MET A 125 5.18 9.86 -25.83
N THR A 126 6.27 9.91 -26.59
CA THR A 126 6.80 11.17 -27.12
C THR A 126 5.96 11.61 -28.32
N PRO A 127 5.51 12.88 -28.39
CA PRO A 127 4.79 13.39 -29.55
C PRO A 127 5.61 13.23 -30.84
N ILE A 128 4.93 12.88 -31.94
CA ILE A 128 5.60 12.69 -33.25
C ILE A 128 6.30 13.97 -33.75
N SER A 129 5.81 15.14 -33.35
CA SER A 129 6.42 16.44 -33.66
C SER A 129 7.77 16.67 -32.98
N GLU A 130 8.03 16.00 -31.85
CA GLU A 130 9.28 16.09 -31.08
C GLU A 130 10.21 14.91 -31.36
N THR A 131 9.77 13.98 -32.22
CA THR A 131 10.53 12.77 -32.54
C THR A 131 11.54 13.06 -33.65
N PHE A 132 12.81 12.73 -33.39
CA PHE A 132 13.84 12.74 -34.43
C PHE A 132 13.65 11.54 -35.37
N ALA A 133 13.27 11.80 -36.61
CA ALA A 133 13.04 10.80 -37.64
C ALA A 133 13.75 11.20 -38.94
N ILE A 134 14.10 10.20 -39.76
CA ILE A 134 14.92 10.37 -40.96
C ILE A 134 14.12 9.99 -42.22
N ASP A 135 14.28 10.74 -43.31
CA ASP A 135 13.68 10.39 -44.60
C ASP A 135 14.41 9.19 -45.23
N ILE A 136 13.68 8.21 -45.75
CA ILE A 136 14.25 7.06 -46.47
C ILE A 136 15.14 7.43 -47.65
N ASN A 137 14.89 8.56 -48.29
CA ASN A 137 15.66 9.04 -49.44
C ASN A 137 16.91 9.84 -49.00
N SER A 138 17.06 10.11 -47.71
CA SER A 138 18.25 10.78 -47.19
C SER A 138 19.48 9.89 -47.38
N LYS A 139 20.59 10.51 -47.79
CA LYS A 139 21.86 9.80 -47.90
C LYS A 139 22.51 9.73 -46.53
N LEU A 140 22.94 8.53 -46.15
CA LEU A 140 23.69 8.31 -44.92
C LEU A 140 25.13 8.83 -45.07
N ASP A 141 25.28 10.15 -45.04
CA ASP A 141 26.57 10.84 -45.10
C ASP A 141 27.16 11.04 -43.69
N ARG A 142 28.40 11.57 -43.64
CA ARG A 142 29.07 11.84 -42.36
C ARG A 142 28.34 12.88 -41.51
N GLY A 143 27.60 13.81 -42.14
CA GLY A 143 26.84 14.84 -41.43
C GLY A 143 25.65 14.22 -40.69
N LEU A 144 24.82 13.46 -41.40
CA LEU A 144 23.67 12.76 -40.86
C LEU A 144 24.09 11.72 -39.81
N MET A 145 25.17 10.99 -40.06
CA MET A 145 25.73 10.06 -39.06
C MET A 145 26.18 10.78 -37.78
N SER A 146 26.76 11.98 -37.90
CA SER A 146 27.14 12.76 -36.72
C SER A 146 25.93 13.27 -35.96
N GLU A 147 24.88 13.71 -36.67
CA GLU A 147 23.62 14.15 -36.07
C GLU A 147 22.91 13.00 -35.31
N ILE A 148 22.87 11.81 -35.89
CA ILE A 148 22.33 10.60 -35.23
C ILE A 148 23.09 10.30 -33.93
N LEU A 149 24.43 10.34 -33.97
CA LEU A 149 25.27 10.07 -32.81
C LEU A 149 25.15 11.15 -31.73
N GLU A 150 24.99 12.41 -32.12
CA GLU A 150 24.77 13.53 -31.19
C GLU A 150 23.43 13.41 -30.47
N LYS A 151 22.38 12.92 -31.15
CA LYS A 151 21.08 12.64 -30.52
C LYS A 151 21.12 11.45 -29.57
N GLY A 152 22.04 10.50 -29.76
CA GLY A 152 22.26 9.38 -28.84
C GLY A 152 21.10 8.38 -28.74
N HIS A 153 20.21 8.35 -29.73
CA HIS A 153 19.09 7.40 -29.76
C HIS A 153 19.48 6.08 -30.44
N SER A 154 19.23 4.95 -29.77
CA SER A 154 19.49 3.63 -30.36
C SER A 154 18.49 3.22 -31.46
N ARG A 155 17.33 3.87 -31.51
CA ARG A 155 16.21 3.57 -32.40
C ARG A 155 15.73 4.85 -33.04
N VAL A 156 15.96 4.99 -34.35
CA VAL A 156 15.58 6.17 -35.12
C VAL A 156 14.52 5.79 -36.16
N PRO A 157 13.29 6.32 -36.07
CA PRO A 157 12.25 6.07 -37.06
C PRO A 157 12.63 6.57 -38.45
N VAL A 158 12.21 5.84 -39.48
CA VAL A 158 12.36 6.23 -40.89
C VAL A 158 11.00 6.48 -41.49
N TYR A 159 10.83 7.63 -42.13
CA TYR A 159 9.58 8.03 -42.78
C TYR A 159 9.73 8.15 -44.29
N TYR A 160 8.60 8.10 -45.00
CA TYR A 160 8.52 8.34 -46.44
C TYR A 160 7.55 9.48 -46.75
N GLU A 161 8.06 10.51 -47.43
CA GLU A 161 7.37 11.76 -47.80
C GLU A 161 6.89 12.62 -46.63
N GLN A 162 6.18 12.05 -45.66
CA GLN A 162 5.62 12.75 -44.51
C GLN A 162 6.16 12.15 -43.20
N PRO A 163 6.54 12.97 -42.20
CA PRO A 163 7.02 12.48 -40.89
C PRO A 163 6.03 11.59 -40.14
N THR A 164 4.74 11.67 -40.46
CA THR A 164 3.68 10.81 -39.91
C THR A 164 3.65 9.42 -40.54
N ASN A 165 4.27 9.24 -41.71
CA ASN A 165 4.30 7.99 -42.45
C ASN A 165 5.58 7.21 -42.14
N ILE A 166 5.62 6.62 -40.95
CA ILE A 166 6.75 5.77 -40.51
C ILE A 166 6.70 4.43 -41.24
N ILE A 167 7.75 4.14 -42.02
CA ILE A 167 7.87 2.91 -42.81
C ILE A 167 8.84 1.90 -42.18
N GLY A 168 9.66 2.34 -41.22
CA GLY A 168 10.70 1.51 -40.63
C GLY A 168 11.44 2.16 -39.48
N LEU A 169 12.48 1.47 -39.02
CA LEU A 169 13.29 1.85 -37.87
C LEU A 169 14.74 1.49 -38.13
N ILE A 170 15.64 2.45 -37.94
CA ILE A 170 17.09 2.24 -37.97
C ILE A 170 17.56 1.96 -36.55
N LEU A 171 18.34 0.88 -36.42
CA LEU A 171 19.03 0.52 -35.18
C LEU A 171 20.46 1.04 -35.26
N VAL A 172 20.81 1.91 -34.32
CA VAL A 172 22.15 2.48 -34.18
C VAL A 172 22.75 1.79 -32.95
N LEU A 173 23.53 0.75 -33.21
CA LEU A 173 24.25 -0.05 -32.20
C LEU A 173 25.70 0.41 -32.11
#